data_AF-A0A7A6ZHG2-F1
#
_entry.id   AF-A0A7A6ZHG2-F1
#
_cell.length_a   1.000
_cell.length_b   1.000
_cell.length_c   1.000
_cell.angle_alpha   90.00
_cell.angle_beta   90.00
_cell.angle_gamma   90.00
#
_symmetry.space_group_name_H-M   'P 1'
#
loop_
_entity.id
_entity.type
_entity.pdbx_description
1 polymer ?
#
loop_
_entity_poly.entity_id
_entity_poly.type
_entity_poly.pdbx_seq_one_letter_code
_entity_poly.pdbx_strand_id
1 'polypeptide(L)'
;MMISKKYTLWALNPLLLTMMAPAVAQQTDDETFVVSANRSNRTVAEMAQTTWVIENAELEQQIQGGKELKDALAQLIPGLDVSSRSRTNYGMNVRGRPLVVLVDGVRLNSSRTDSRQLDSIDPFNIDHIEVISGATSLYGGGSTGGLINIVTKKGQPETMMEFEAGTKSGFSSSKDHDERIAGAVSGGNEHISGRLSVAYQKFGGWFDGNGDATLLDNTQTGLQYSDRLDIMGTGTLNIDESRQLQLITQYYKSQGDDDYGLNLGKGFSAIRGTSTPFVSNGLNSDRIPGTERHLISLQYSDSAFLGQELVGQVYYRDESLRFYPFPTVNANKQVTAFSSSQQDTDQYGMKLTLNSKPMDGWQITWGLDADHERFTSNQMFFDLAQASASGGLNNKKIYTTGRYPSYDITN
;
A
#
# COMPACT_ATOMS: atom_id res chain seq x y z
N MET A 1 -29.20 -44.30 48.99
CA MET A 1 -28.05 -43.44 49.35
C MET A 1 -28.15 -42.19 48.50
N MET A 2 -28.58 -41.09 49.13
CA MET A 2 -28.86 -39.77 48.54
C MET A 2 -27.56 -39.04 48.22
N ILE A 3 -27.42 -38.40 47.06
CA ILE A 3 -26.67 -37.13 46.94
C ILE A 3 -27.40 -36.20 45.96
N SER A 4 -27.62 -34.99 46.47
CA SER A 4 -28.48 -33.90 46.02
C SER A 4 -27.86 -33.04 44.89
N LYS A 5 -28.73 -32.52 44.01
CA LYS A 5 -28.43 -31.47 43.02
C LYS A 5 -28.26 -30.12 43.71
N LYS A 6 -27.14 -29.43 43.47
CA LYS A 6 -26.93 -28.04 43.90
C LYS A 6 -27.49 -27.08 42.84
N TYR A 7 -28.50 -26.30 43.24
CA TYR A 7 -28.87 -25.04 42.62
C TYR A 7 -28.22 -23.91 43.43
N THR A 8 -27.56 -22.97 42.76
CA THR A 8 -27.11 -21.72 43.39
C THR A 8 -27.83 -20.57 42.70
N LEU A 9 -28.85 -20.04 43.37
CA LEU A 9 -29.51 -18.78 43.04
C LEU A 9 -28.54 -17.63 43.26
N TRP A 10 -28.44 -16.74 42.28
CA TRP A 10 -27.87 -15.40 42.46
C TRP A 10 -28.98 -14.49 42.98
N ALA A 11 -28.85 -14.05 44.23
CA ALA A 11 -29.71 -13.04 44.82
C ALA A 11 -29.31 -11.65 44.30
N LEU A 12 -30.26 -10.93 43.70
CA LEU A 12 -30.16 -9.49 43.51
C LEU A 12 -30.13 -8.81 44.89
N ASN A 13 -29.22 -7.85 45.07
CA ASN A 13 -29.38 -6.77 46.03
C ASN A 13 -29.29 -5.43 45.29
N PRO A 14 -30.21 -4.47 45.52
CA PRO A 14 -30.30 -3.22 44.79
C PRO A 14 -29.47 -2.10 45.46
N LEU A 15 -29.23 -1.04 44.70
CA LEU A 15 -28.83 0.31 45.14
C LEU A 15 -27.38 0.50 45.64
N LEU A 16 -26.53 0.96 44.72
CA LEU A 16 -25.65 2.12 44.96
C LEU A 16 -25.39 2.84 43.63
N LEU A 17 -26.25 3.83 43.35
CA LEU A 17 -25.97 4.89 42.40
C LEU A 17 -24.76 5.67 42.93
N THR A 18 -23.61 5.54 42.29
CA THR A 18 -22.56 6.55 42.33
C THR A 18 -22.49 7.18 40.96
N MET A 19 -22.86 8.46 40.89
CA MET A 19 -22.72 9.29 39.70
C MET A 19 -21.22 9.40 39.38
N MET A 20 -20.76 8.68 38.37
CA MET A 20 -19.49 9.00 37.71
C MET A 20 -19.74 10.23 36.83
N ALA A 21 -19.38 11.40 37.36
CA ALA A 21 -19.14 12.56 36.53
C ALA A 21 -17.97 12.23 35.57
N PRO A 22 -18.04 12.60 34.28
CA PRO A 22 -16.89 12.47 33.40
C PRO A 22 -15.78 13.38 33.94
N ALA A 23 -14.65 12.78 34.32
CA ALA A 23 -13.42 13.50 34.57
C ALA A 23 -13.02 14.16 33.25
N VAL A 24 -13.18 15.48 33.19
CA VAL A 24 -12.60 16.31 32.15
C VAL A 24 -11.10 16.25 32.37
N ALA A 25 -10.42 15.36 31.64
CA ALA A 25 -8.97 15.38 31.56
C ALA A 25 -8.59 16.72 30.94
N GLN A 26 -7.96 17.55 31.76
CA GLN A 26 -7.40 18.83 31.36
C GLN A 26 -6.25 18.50 30.41
N GLN A 27 -6.53 18.61 29.12
CA GLN A 27 -5.57 18.44 28.04
C GLN A 27 -4.53 19.55 28.22
N THR A 28 -3.38 19.18 28.78
CA THR A 28 -2.18 20.00 28.75
C THR A 28 -1.82 20.21 27.29
N ASP A 29 -1.80 21.47 26.87
CA ASP A 29 -1.21 22.00 25.63
C ASP A 29 0.31 21.72 25.64
N ASP A 30 0.71 20.46 25.62
CA ASP A 30 1.94 20.11 24.95
C ASP A 30 1.58 20.14 23.46
N GLU A 31 1.89 21.26 22.80
CA GLU A 31 2.03 21.32 21.34
C GLU A 31 3.17 20.37 20.95
N THR A 32 2.94 19.07 21.06
CA THR A 32 3.74 18.07 20.36
C THR A 32 3.61 18.42 18.89
N PHE A 33 4.69 18.94 18.32
CA PHE A 33 4.87 19.20 16.91
C PHE A 33 4.76 17.88 16.15
N VAL A 34 3.53 17.41 15.92
CA VAL A 34 3.27 16.28 15.05
C VAL A 34 3.42 16.82 13.65
N VAL A 35 4.55 16.51 13.02
CA VAL A 35 4.74 16.72 11.58
C VAL A 35 3.79 15.77 10.86
N SER A 36 2.53 16.19 10.74
CA SER A 36 1.59 15.60 9.80
C SER A 36 2.10 15.92 8.40
N ALA A 37 1.95 14.99 7.47
CA ALA A 37 2.18 15.27 6.06
C ALA A 37 1.13 16.24 5.47
N ASN A 38 0.22 16.74 6.32
CA ASN A 38 -0.72 17.76 5.95
C ASN A 38 -0.04 19.11 5.72
N ARG A 39 -0.12 19.63 4.48
CA ARG A 39 0.51 20.89 4.07
C ARG A 39 0.17 22.09 4.96
N SER A 40 -0.98 22.07 5.64
CA SER A 40 -1.45 23.17 6.46
C SER A 40 -1.18 23.00 7.96
N ASN A 41 -0.61 21.88 8.41
CA ASN A 41 -0.33 21.57 9.83
C ASN A 41 -1.55 21.84 10.74
N ARG A 42 -2.76 21.58 10.21
CA ARG A 42 -4.04 21.80 10.90
C ARG A 42 -4.50 20.52 11.56
N THR A 43 -5.07 20.64 12.74
CA THR A 43 -5.80 19.54 13.37
C THR A 43 -7.02 19.16 12.52
N VAL A 44 -7.48 17.92 12.61
CA VAL A 44 -8.69 17.43 11.91
C VAL A 44 -9.89 18.34 12.18
N ALA A 45 -9.99 18.91 13.39
CA ALA A 45 -11.07 19.81 13.80
C ALA A 45 -11.05 21.16 13.07
N GLU A 46 -9.88 21.62 12.61
CA GLU A 46 -9.71 22.90 11.94
C GLU A 46 -9.90 22.79 10.42
N MET A 47 -9.98 21.58 9.87
CA MET A 47 -10.13 21.35 8.44
C MET A 47 -11.58 21.49 8.00
N ALA A 48 -11.82 22.33 6.99
CA ALA A 48 -13.13 22.43 6.34
C ALA A 48 -13.50 21.17 5.52
N GLN A 49 -12.53 20.30 5.26
CA GLN A 49 -12.70 19.06 4.51
C GLN A 49 -12.85 17.87 5.46
N THR A 50 -13.69 16.90 5.08
CA THR A 50 -13.83 15.65 5.84
C THR A 50 -12.52 14.89 5.83
N THR A 51 -11.89 14.82 7.01
CA THR A 51 -10.60 14.18 7.22
C THR A 51 -10.77 13.06 8.22
N TRP A 52 -10.17 11.91 7.93
CA TRP A 52 -10.09 10.77 8.84
C TRP A 52 -8.64 10.44 9.08
N VAL A 53 -8.33 10.12 10.34
CA VAL A 53 -7.07 9.48 10.70
C VAL A 53 -7.44 8.06 11.11
N ILE A 54 -6.84 7.08 10.44
CA ILE A 54 -6.92 5.68 10.81
C ILE A 54 -5.66 5.38 11.61
N GLU A 55 -5.84 5.20 12.90
CA GLU A 55 -4.73 4.96 13.82
C GLU A 55 -4.12 3.58 13.61
N ASN A 56 -2.85 3.43 13.99
CA ASN A 56 -2.13 2.16 13.87
C ASN A 56 -2.93 0.99 14.47
N ALA A 57 -3.46 1.18 15.67
CA ALA A 57 -4.18 0.14 16.41
C ALA A 57 -5.45 -0.34 15.69
N GLU A 58 -6.17 0.57 15.02
CA GLU A 58 -7.36 0.22 14.22
C GLU A 58 -6.96 -0.60 12.98
N LEU A 59 -5.86 -0.20 12.34
CA LEU A 59 -5.31 -0.94 11.21
C LEU A 59 -4.83 -2.33 11.64
N GLU A 60 -4.03 -2.42 12.70
CA GLU A 60 -3.52 -3.69 13.24
C GLU A 60 -4.66 -4.65 13.59
N GLN A 61 -5.76 -4.16 14.16
CA GLN A 61 -6.93 -5.00 14.45
C GLN A 61 -7.50 -5.66 13.18
N GLN A 62 -7.49 -4.96 12.03
CA GLN A 62 -7.93 -5.53 10.76
C GLN A 62 -6.90 -6.52 10.19
N ILE A 63 -5.61 -6.15 10.23
CA ILE A 63 -4.52 -6.96 9.68
C ILE A 63 -4.34 -8.28 10.46
N GLN A 64 -4.41 -8.23 11.79
CA GLN A 64 -4.42 -9.43 12.65
C GLN A 64 -5.62 -10.34 12.37
N GLY A 65 -6.72 -9.79 11.86
CA GLY A 65 -7.86 -10.53 11.33
C GLY A 65 -7.60 -11.18 9.95
N GLY A 66 -6.39 -11.07 9.41
CA GLY A 66 -5.96 -11.68 8.16
C GLY A 66 -6.26 -10.89 6.89
N LYS A 67 -6.66 -9.61 7.03
CA LYS A 67 -6.94 -8.72 5.89
C LYS A 67 -5.66 -8.09 5.37
N GLU A 68 -5.59 -7.88 4.07
CA GLU A 68 -4.55 -7.03 3.49
C GLU A 68 -4.87 -5.54 3.66
N LEU A 69 -3.86 -4.68 3.53
CA LEU A 69 -3.98 -3.24 3.75
C LEU A 69 -5.21 -2.62 3.08
N LYS A 70 -5.39 -2.86 1.78
CA LYS A 70 -6.53 -2.32 1.03
C LYS A 70 -7.89 -2.86 1.49
N ASP A 71 -7.94 -4.09 2.01
CA ASP A 71 -9.17 -4.69 2.53
C ASP A 71 -9.53 -4.09 3.90
N ALA A 72 -8.51 -3.80 4.71
CA ALA A 72 -8.66 -3.05 5.95
C ALA A 72 -9.15 -1.62 5.66
N LEU A 73 -8.52 -0.93 4.72
CA LEU A 73 -8.89 0.43 4.32
C LEU A 73 -10.33 0.50 3.80
N ALA A 74 -10.74 -0.43 2.95
CA ALA A 74 -12.12 -0.48 2.43
C ALA A 74 -13.17 -0.64 3.53
N GLN A 75 -12.79 -1.13 4.72
CA GLN A 75 -13.69 -1.27 5.86
C GLN A 75 -13.63 -0.09 6.82
N LEU A 76 -12.45 0.50 6.99
CA LEU A 76 -12.22 1.59 7.93
C LEU A 76 -12.58 2.96 7.33
N ILE A 77 -12.50 3.14 6.01
CA ILE A 77 -12.74 4.43 5.34
C ILE A 77 -14.18 4.51 4.81
N PRO A 78 -15.03 5.41 5.35
CA PRO A 78 -16.39 5.56 4.87
C PRO A 78 -16.46 6.03 3.41
N GLY A 79 -17.12 5.23 2.58
CA GLY A 79 -17.33 5.53 1.16
C GLY A 79 -16.16 5.17 0.25
N LEU A 80 -15.12 4.50 0.75
CA LEU A 80 -14.17 3.77 -0.08
C LEU A 80 -14.83 2.49 -0.61
N ASP A 81 -14.73 2.24 -1.91
CA ASP A 81 -15.29 1.06 -2.56
C ASP A 81 -14.61 -0.23 -2.06
N VAL A 82 -15.33 -1.35 -2.21
CA VAL A 82 -14.82 -2.67 -1.83
C VAL A 82 -13.57 -3.04 -2.63
N SER A 83 -12.62 -3.66 -1.94
CA SER A 83 -11.41 -4.19 -2.56
C SER A 83 -11.70 -5.47 -3.35
N SER A 84 -11.00 -5.61 -4.49
CA SER A 84 -10.99 -6.84 -5.31
C SER A 84 -10.31 -8.03 -4.62
N ARG A 85 -9.68 -7.82 -3.45
CA ARG A 85 -8.78 -8.74 -2.73
C ARG A 85 -7.54 -9.23 -3.52
N SER A 86 -7.43 -8.88 -4.80
CA SER A 86 -6.26 -9.12 -5.68
C SER A 86 -5.12 -8.13 -5.42
N ARG A 87 -4.04 -8.10 -6.20
CA ARG A 87 -3.00 -7.05 -6.08
C ARG A 87 -3.51 -5.66 -6.44
N THR A 88 -4.52 -5.61 -7.31
CA THR A 88 -5.04 -4.37 -7.88
C THR A 88 -6.04 -3.66 -6.97
N ASN A 89 -5.99 -2.33 -6.95
CA ASN A 89 -7.01 -1.41 -6.45
C ASN A 89 -7.84 -0.79 -7.59
N TYR A 90 -7.89 -1.43 -8.76
CA TYR A 90 -8.73 -0.99 -9.88
C TYR A 90 -10.20 -1.00 -9.46
N GLY A 91 -10.90 0.10 -9.72
CA GLY A 91 -12.29 0.28 -9.32
C GLY A 91 -12.49 0.65 -7.85
N MET A 92 -11.43 0.75 -7.04
CA MET A 92 -11.54 1.30 -5.69
C MET A 92 -11.57 2.83 -5.73
N ASN A 93 -12.75 3.41 -5.57
CA ASN A 93 -12.94 4.86 -5.53
C ASN A 93 -13.43 5.33 -4.16
N VAL A 94 -13.33 6.64 -3.90
CA VAL A 94 -14.02 7.26 -2.77
C VAL A 94 -15.25 7.98 -3.29
N ARG A 95 -16.44 7.50 -2.91
CA ARG A 95 -17.75 8.02 -3.34
C ARG A 95 -17.86 8.11 -4.87
N GLY A 96 -17.36 7.09 -5.58
CA GLY A 96 -17.40 6.97 -7.04
C GLY A 96 -16.40 7.85 -7.80
N ARG A 97 -15.40 8.44 -7.13
CA ARG A 97 -14.34 9.25 -7.75
C ARG A 97 -12.94 8.72 -7.43
N PRO A 98 -11.99 8.76 -8.38
CA PRO A 98 -10.64 8.26 -8.18
C PRO A 98 -9.90 9.03 -7.08
N LEU A 99 -9.08 8.30 -6.33
CA LEU A 99 -8.28 8.81 -5.24
C LEU A 99 -6.79 8.86 -5.60
N VAL A 100 -6.04 9.70 -4.89
CA VAL A 100 -4.58 9.72 -4.94
C VAL A 100 -4.02 9.04 -3.70
N VAL A 101 -3.03 8.16 -3.87
CA VAL A 101 -2.31 7.53 -2.75
C VAL A 101 -0.94 8.18 -2.62
N LEU A 102 -0.57 8.51 -1.39
CA LEU A 102 0.72 9.06 -1.02
C LEU A 102 1.39 8.17 0.03
N VAL A 103 2.72 8.13 0.04
CA VAL A 103 3.53 7.64 1.16
C VAL A 103 4.37 8.81 1.65
N ASP A 104 4.13 9.29 2.88
CA ASP A 104 4.74 10.49 3.45
C ASP A 104 4.73 11.69 2.48
N GLY A 105 3.59 11.92 1.85
CA GLY A 105 3.40 13.00 0.88
C GLY A 105 3.96 12.72 -0.52
N VAL A 106 4.74 11.65 -0.74
CA VAL A 106 5.20 11.26 -2.08
C VAL A 106 4.08 10.54 -2.82
N ARG A 107 3.68 11.08 -3.97
CA ARG A 107 2.58 10.53 -4.78
C ARG A 107 2.95 9.19 -5.38
N LEU A 108 2.05 8.21 -5.31
CA LEU A 108 2.22 6.90 -5.96
C LEU A 108 1.53 6.79 -7.33
N ASN A 109 0.48 7.56 -7.58
CA ASN A 109 -0.18 7.57 -8.88
C ASN A 109 0.71 8.19 -9.96
N SER A 110 0.75 7.55 -11.13
CA SER A 110 1.42 8.07 -12.33
C SER A 110 0.41 8.77 -13.26
N SER A 111 0.90 9.55 -14.22
CA SER A 111 0.07 10.22 -15.24
C SER A 111 -0.69 9.19 -16.09
N ARG A 112 -0.04 8.07 -16.40
CA ARG A 112 -0.72 6.88 -16.89
C ARG A 112 -1.36 6.14 -15.71
N THR A 113 -2.67 5.98 -15.77
CA THR A 113 -3.41 5.22 -14.76
C THR A 113 -2.90 3.79 -14.64
N ASP A 114 -2.32 3.49 -13.48
CA ASP A 114 -2.11 2.15 -12.95
C ASP A 114 -3.05 1.91 -11.76
N SER A 115 -2.98 0.73 -11.14
CA SER A 115 -3.91 0.35 -10.07
C SER A 115 -3.29 -0.52 -8.99
N ARG A 116 -2.04 -0.24 -8.61
CA ARG A 116 -1.34 -1.01 -7.55
C ARG A 116 -0.86 -0.13 -6.40
N GLN A 117 -1.35 1.09 -6.30
CA GLN A 117 -0.86 2.07 -5.31
C GLN A 117 -1.17 1.67 -3.86
N LEU A 118 -2.18 0.83 -3.61
CA LEU A 118 -2.48 0.29 -2.27
C LEU A 118 -1.76 -1.04 -1.96
N ASP A 119 -0.98 -1.58 -2.89
CA ASP A 119 0.00 -2.67 -2.68
C ASP A 119 1.41 -2.08 -2.74
N SER A 120 1.72 -1.20 -1.78
CA SER A 120 2.92 -0.34 -1.80
C SER A 120 3.68 -0.28 -0.48
N ILE A 121 3.11 -0.75 0.61
CA ILE A 121 3.80 -0.71 1.88
C ILE A 121 3.24 -1.79 2.77
N ASP A 122 4.13 -2.38 3.53
CA ASP A 122 3.78 -3.37 4.50
C ASP A 122 3.18 -2.70 5.76
N PRO A 123 2.03 -3.15 6.28
CA PRO A 123 1.39 -2.53 7.45
C PRO A 123 2.29 -2.37 8.68
N PHE A 124 3.31 -3.22 8.83
CA PHE A 124 4.29 -3.12 9.93
C PHE A 124 5.05 -1.79 9.96
N ASN A 125 5.18 -1.13 8.80
CA ASN A 125 5.89 0.13 8.65
C ASN A 125 4.98 1.36 8.70
N ILE A 126 3.66 1.17 8.77
CA ILE A 126 2.69 2.25 8.82
C ILE A 126 2.56 2.72 10.27
N ASP A 127 2.67 4.03 10.47
CA ASP A 127 2.29 4.67 11.72
C ASP A 127 0.77 4.86 11.72
N HIS A 128 0.27 5.73 10.85
CA HIS A 128 -1.16 5.93 10.66
C HIS A 128 -1.48 6.24 9.19
N ILE A 129 -2.77 6.31 8.88
CA ILE A 129 -3.24 6.66 7.53
C ILE A 129 -4.15 7.87 7.62
N GLU A 130 -3.81 8.91 6.87
CA GLU A 130 -4.59 10.13 6.76
C GLU A 130 -5.44 10.05 5.49
N VAL A 131 -6.72 10.42 5.59
CA VAL A 131 -7.65 10.38 4.46
C VAL A 131 -8.34 11.71 4.37
N ILE A 132 -8.20 12.39 3.23
CA ILE A 132 -8.91 13.62 2.94
C ILE A 132 -9.91 13.31 1.83
N SER A 133 -11.21 13.39 2.13
CA SER A 133 -12.25 13.16 1.11
C SER A 133 -12.56 14.43 0.32
N GLY A 134 -12.78 14.23 -0.98
CA GLY A 134 -13.19 15.25 -1.91
C GLY A 134 -12.04 15.95 -2.61
N ALA A 135 -12.38 16.72 -3.64
CA ALA A 135 -11.38 17.41 -4.43
C ALA A 135 -10.60 18.43 -3.60
N THR A 136 -9.28 18.43 -3.75
CA THR A 136 -8.38 19.38 -3.08
C THR A 136 -7.27 19.80 -4.04
N SER A 137 -7.00 21.11 -4.09
CA SER A 137 -5.87 21.65 -4.85
C SER A 137 -4.54 21.54 -4.10
N LEU A 138 -4.57 21.29 -2.78
CA LEU A 138 -3.38 21.29 -1.93
C LEU A 138 -2.36 20.22 -2.33
N TYR A 139 -2.80 19.11 -2.93
CA TYR A 139 -1.91 17.97 -3.23
C TYR A 139 -1.71 17.75 -4.73
N GLY A 140 -2.01 18.76 -5.55
CA GLY A 140 -1.88 18.73 -7.01
C GLY A 140 -3.07 18.08 -7.73
N GLY A 141 -2.94 17.93 -9.05
CA GLY A 141 -4.02 17.43 -9.92
C GLY A 141 -4.39 15.96 -9.70
N GLY A 142 -5.57 15.55 -10.19
CA GLY A 142 -6.00 14.15 -10.29
C GLY A 142 -6.75 13.56 -9.08
N SER A 143 -6.79 14.26 -7.94
CA SER A 143 -7.53 13.84 -6.74
C SER A 143 -8.98 14.37 -6.77
N THR A 144 -9.88 13.70 -7.49
CA THR A 144 -11.30 14.14 -7.53
C THR A 144 -12.14 13.50 -6.43
N GLY A 145 -11.76 12.32 -5.95
CA GLY A 145 -12.36 11.64 -4.80
C GLY A 145 -11.70 11.97 -3.46
N GLY A 146 -10.50 12.51 -3.49
CA GLY A 146 -9.69 12.72 -2.29
C GLY A 146 -8.38 11.96 -2.33
N LEU A 147 -7.66 11.96 -1.22
CA LEU A 147 -6.38 11.27 -1.10
C LEU A 147 -6.31 10.42 0.16
N ILE A 148 -5.46 9.41 0.08
CA ILE A 148 -5.01 8.59 1.19
C ILE A 148 -3.51 8.81 1.30
N ASN A 149 -3.05 9.31 2.44
CA ASN A 149 -1.63 9.44 2.74
C ASN A 149 -1.26 8.42 3.81
N ILE A 150 -0.29 7.57 3.48
CA ILE A 150 0.24 6.57 4.39
C ILE A 150 1.47 7.19 5.07
N VAL A 151 1.38 7.38 6.39
CA VAL A 151 2.46 7.95 7.19
C VAL A 151 3.28 6.81 7.79
N THR A 152 4.60 6.88 7.64
CA THR A 152 5.49 5.79 8.06
C THR A 152 6.03 5.98 9.47
N LYS A 153 6.23 4.86 10.18
CA LYS A 153 6.86 4.86 11.51
C LYS A 153 8.24 5.51 11.46
N LYS A 154 8.48 6.48 12.34
CA LYS A 154 9.75 7.22 12.45
C LYS A 154 10.66 6.61 13.52
N GLY A 155 11.95 6.92 13.40
CA GLY A 155 12.94 6.61 14.43
C GLY A 155 12.68 7.38 15.71
N GLN A 156 12.80 6.70 16.86
CA GLN A 156 12.74 7.34 18.18
C GLN A 156 14.17 7.46 18.75
N PRO A 157 14.44 8.45 19.63
CA PRO A 157 15.72 8.54 20.34
C PRO A 157 16.03 7.26 21.12
N GLU A 158 15.01 6.71 21.76
CA GLU A 158 15.09 5.48 22.54
C GLU A 158 15.41 4.29 21.62
N THR A 159 16.35 3.44 22.05
CA THR A 159 16.59 2.19 21.32
C THR A 159 15.42 1.24 21.52
N MET A 160 14.75 0.88 20.42
CA MET A 160 13.66 -0.10 20.44
C MET A 160 13.86 -1.17 19.38
N MET A 161 13.38 -2.36 19.67
CA MET A 161 13.32 -3.47 18.74
C MET A 161 11.88 -3.94 18.62
N GLU A 162 11.38 -4.01 17.40
CA GLU A 162 10.05 -4.54 17.08
C GLU A 162 10.25 -5.88 16.36
N PHE A 163 9.44 -6.88 16.67
CA PHE A 163 9.41 -8.16 15.97
C PHE A 163 7.98 -8.65 15.83
N GLU A 164 7.63 -9.11 14.64
CA GLU A 164 6.34 -9.69 14.32
C GLU A 164 6.55 -11.00 13.58
N ALA A 165 5.79 -12.03 13.95
CA ALA A 165 5.71 -13.27 13.19
C ALA A 165 4.25 -13.73 13.18
N GLY A 166 3.78 -14.18 12.02
CA GLY A 166 2.38 -14.55 11.83
C GLY A 166 2.19 -15.64 10.78
N THR A 167 1.10 -16.38 10.92
CA THR A 167 0.60 -17.29 9.88
C THR A 167 -0.91 -17.14 9.75
N LYS A 168 -1.42 -17.30 8.54
CA LYS A 168 -2.86 -17.28 8.23
C LYS A 168 -3.18 -18.46 7.33
N SER A 169 -4.32 -19.11 7.55
CA SER A 169 -4.80 -20.22 6.73
C SER A 169 -6.32 -20.14 6.60
N GLY A 170 -6.82 -20.50 5.43
CA GLY A 170 -8.25 -20.69 5.19
C GLY A 170 -8.76 -22.05 5.66
N PHE A 171 -7.87 -22.95 6.09
CA PHE A 171 -8.13 -24.36 6.42
C PHE A 171 -8.74 -25.19 5.28
N SER A 172 -8.61 -24.72 4.04
CA SER A 172 -9.09 -25.42 2.85
C SER A 172 -8.02 -26.36 2.28
N SER A 173 -6.74 -26.04 2.45
CA SER A 173 -5.64 -26.81 1.86
C SER A 173 -4.30 -26.54 2.54
N SER A 174 -3.37 -27.49 2.52
CA SER A 174 -1.98 -27.27 2.98
C SER A 174 -1.20 -26.26 2.13
N LYS A 175 -1.80 -25.72 1.07
CA LYS A 175 -1.21 -24.70 0.20
C LYS A 175 -1.75 -23.30 0.49
N ASP A 176 -2.70 -23.14 1.42
CA ASP A 176 -3.38 -21.87 1.70
C ASP A 176 -2.75 -21.05 2.84
N HIS A 177 -1.54 -21.45 3.25
CA HIS A 177 -0.82 -20.80 4.33
C HIS A 177 -0.12 -19.54 3.83
N ASP A 178 -0.50 -18.41 4.41
CA ASP A 178 0.32 -17.21 4.40
C ASP A 178 1.26 -17.24 5.60
N GLU A 179 2.47 -16.74 5.41
CA GLU A 179 3.53 -16.68 6.41
C GLU A 179 4.11 -15.29 6.43
N ARG A 180 4.45 -14.78 7.61
CA ARG A 180 4.90 -13.41 7.76
C ARG A 180 5.93 -13.29 8.85
N ILE A 181 6.99 -12.53 8.57
CA ILE A 181 8.01 -12.15 9.53
C ILE A 181 8.42 -10.71 9.28
N ALA A 182 8.44 -9.90 10.33
CA ALA A 182 8.91 -8.53 10.26
C ALA A 182 9.75 -8.19 11.48
N GLY A 183 10.72 -7.30 11.28
CA GLY A 183 11.55 -6.80 12.36
C GLY A 183 12.00 -5.37 12.08
N ALA A 184 12.12 -4.58 13.14
CA ALA A 184 12.70 -3.25 13.07
C ALA A 184 13.60 -2.96 14.25
N VAL A 185 14.57 -2.09 14.02
CA VAL A 185 15.38 -1.47 15.07
C VAL A 185 15.26 0.03 14.90
N SER A 186 14.96 0.73 15.98
CA SER A 186 15.04 2.18 16.06
C SER A 186 15.98 2.61 17.18
N GLY A 187 16.48 3.83 17.10
CA GLY A 187 17.31 4.42 18.13
C GLY A 187 18.03 5.68 17.66
N GLY A 188 18.69 6.35 18.60
CA GLY A 188 19.48 7.54 18.34
C GLY A 188 19.66 8.38 19.61
N ASN A 189 19.38 9.67 19.50
CA ASN A 189 19.34 10.65 20.58
C ASN A 189 18.38 11.80 20.19
N GLU A 190 18.34 12.85 21.00
CA GLU A 190 17.46 14.02 20.79
C GLU A 190 17.75 14.79 19.50
N HIS A 191 18.94 14.66 18.91
CA HIS A 191 19.33 15.38 17.70
C HIS A 191 19.22 14.51 16.46
N ILE A 192 19.48 13.21 16.57
CA ILE A 192 19.39 12.28 15.43
C ILE A 192 18.76 10.98 15.88
N SER A 193 17.70 10.56 15.21
CA SER A 193 17.06 9.26 15.41
C SER A 193 16.80 8.57 14.07
N GLY A 194 16.72 7.24 14.10
CA GLY A 194 16.43 6.46 12.90
C GLY A 194 15.68 5.18 13.21
N ARG A 195 15.05 4.61 12.19
CA ARG A 195 14.43 3.29 12.19
C ARG A 195 14.81 2.57 10.90
N LEU A 196 15.22 1.32 11.02
CA LEU A 196 15.40 0.41 9.90
C LEU A 196 14.53 -0.82 10.12
N SER A 197 13.84 -1.25 9.07
CA SER A 197 12.88 -2.35 9.12
C SER A 197 12.95 -3.23 7.90
N VAL A 198 12.62 -4.50 8.10
CA VAL A 198 12.44 -5.50 7.05
C VAL A 198 11.16 -6.26 7.38
N ALA A 199 10.21 -6.27 6.44
CA ALA A 199 9.01 -7.08 6.52
C ALA A 199 8.94 -8.00 5.30
N TYR A 200 8.73 -9.29 5.54
CA TYR A 200 8.55 -10.31 4.52
C TYR A 200 7.25 -11.06 4.75
N GLN A 201 6.47 -11.24 3.70
CA GLN A 201 5.22 -11.98 3.72
C GLN A 201 5.13 -12.89 2.49
N LYS A 202 4.85 -14.17 2.72
CA LYS A 202 4.50 -15.14 1.69
C LYS A 202 3.00 -15.35 1.69
N PHE A 203 2.43 -15.44 0.50
CA PHE A 203 1.01 -15.68 0.27
C PHE A 203 0.79 -17.07 -0.30
N GLY A 204 -0.10 -17.83 0.32
CA GLY A 204 -0.55 -19.13 -0.15
C GLY A 204 -1.53 -19.04 -1.32
N GLY A 205 -2.01 -20.21 -1.75
CA GLY A 205 -3.11 -20.34 -2.69
C GLY A 205 -4.46 -20.00 -2.05
N TRP A 206 -5.38 -19.48 -2.85
CA TRP A 206 -6.76 -19.25 -2.39
C TRP A 206 -7.69 -20.34 -2.90
N PHE A 207 -8.65 -20.71 -2.06
CA PHE A 207 -9.62 -21.77 -2.30
C PHE A 207 -11.04 -21.25 -2.10
N ASP A 208 -11.98 -21.78 -2.87
CA ASP A 208 -13.39 -21.44 -2.70
C ASP A 208 -14.05 -22.26 -1.56
N GLY A 209 -15.34 -22.03 -1.32
CA GLY A 209 -16.09 -22.73 -0.27
C GLY A 209 -16.30 -24.22 -0.51
N ASN A 210 -16.01 -24.73 -1.72
CA ASN A 210 -16.03 -26.15 -2.03
C ASN A 210 -14.65 -26.81 -1.83
N GLY A 211 -13.61 -26.02 -1.52
CA GLY A 211 -12.24 -26.49 -1.38
C GLY A 211 -11.47 -26.54 -2.71
N ASP A 212 -12.02 -25.97 -3.79
CA ASP A 212 -11.36 -25.92 -5.08
C ASP A 212 -10.41 -24.72 -5.16
N ALA A 213 -9.23 -24.91 -5.75
CA ALA A 213 -8.28 -23.83 -5.94
C ALA A 213 -8.86 -22.77 -6.89
N THR A 214 -8.91 -21.53 -6.42
CA THR A 214 -9.32 -20.39 -7.25
C THR A 214 -8.28 -20.12 -8.34
N LEU A 215 -8.74 -19.61 -9.49
CA LEU A 215 -7.84 -19.28 -10.59
C LEU A 215 -6.95 -18.09 -10.22
N LEU A 216 -5.69 -18.17 -10.65
CA LEU A 216 -4.80 -17.01 -10.66
C LEU A 216 -5.38 -15.92 -11.58
N ASP A 217 -5.50 -14.71 -11.06
CA ASP A 217 -5.84 -13.54 -11.87
C ASP A 217 -4.65 -13.20 -12.78
N ASN A 218 -4.75 -13.55 -14.05
CA ASN A 218 -3.72 -13.26 -15.05
C ASN A 218 -3.96 -11.92 -15.78
N THR A 219 -4.96 -11.14 -15.39
CA THR A 219 -5.28 -9.85 -16.02
C THR A 219 -4.65 -8.68 -15.26
N GLN A 220 -4.78 -8.65 -13.93
CA GLN A 220 -4.18 -7.63 -13.07
C GLN A 220 -3.15 -8.20 -12.10
N THR A 221 -2.96 -9.53 -12.08
CA THR A 221 -2.10 -10.29 -11.16
C THR A 221 -2.72 -10.36 -9.76
N GLY A 222 -2.91 -11.58 -9.25
CA GLY A 222 -3.33 -11.82 -7.87
C GLY A 222 -2.18 -11.71 -6.87
N LEU A 223 -2.51 -11.90 -5.59
CA LEU A 223 -1.52 -12.14 -4.52
C LEU A 223 -1.36 -13.63 -4.22
N GLN A 224 -2.16 -14.53 -4.83
CA GLN A 224 -2.02 -15.96 -4.56
C GLN A 224 -0.67 -16.46 -5.06
N TYR A 225 -0.01 -17.32 -4.27
CA TYR A 225 1.33 -17.83 -4.59
C TYR A 225 2.26 -16.68 -4.96
N SER A 226 2.50 -15.79 -4.01
CA SER A 226 3.38 -14.63 -4.19
C SER A 226 4.15 -14.33 -2.90
N ASP A 227 5.16 -13.49 -2.99
CA ASP A 227 5.88 -12.95 -1.86
C ASP A 227 5.93 -11.42 -1.91
N ARG A 228 6.09 -10.82 -0.74
CA ARG A 228 6.26 -9.39 -0.52
C ARG A 228 7.43 -9.17 0.42
N LEU A 229 8.34 -8.28 0.03
CA LEU A 229 9.45 -7.77 0.80
C LEU A 229 9.35 -6.24 0.84
N ASP A 230 9.36 -5.68 2.04
CA ASP A 230 9.40 -4.24 2.29
C ASP A 230 10.56 -3.93 3.22
N ILE A 231 11.59 -3.27 2.70
CA ILE A 231 12.72 -2.77 3.46
C ILE A 231 12.57 -1.26 3.54
N MET A 232 12.42 -0.74 4.76
CA MET A 232 12.17 0.69 4.97
C MET A 232 13.11 1.27 6.00
N GLY A 233 13.69 2.43 5.66
CA GLY A 233 14.50 3.25 6.54
C GLY A 233 13.87 4.63 6.72
N THR A 234 13.78 5.10 7.96
CA THR A 234 13.40 6.48 8.29
C THR A 234 14.46 7.09 9.20
N GLY A 235 14.71 8.39 9.05
CA GLY A 235 15.69 9.11 9.84
C GLY A 235 15.26 10.54 10.06
N THR A 236 15.50 11.05 11.26
CA THR A 236 15.19 12.42 11.67
C THR A 236 16.45 13.06 12.21
N LEU A 237 16.77 14.27 11.74
CA LEU A 237 17.83 15.12 12.25
C LEU A 237 17.21 16.45 12.70
N ASN A 238 17.16 16.67 14.01
CA ASN A 238 16.82 17.96 14.61
C ASN A 238 18.07 18.83 14.57
N ILE A 239 18.08 19.85 13.70
CA ILE A 239 19.20 20.77 13.55
C ILE A 239 19.24 21.72 14.76
N ASP A 240 18.06 22.17 15.19
CA ASP A 240 17.80 22.91 16.42
C ASP A 240 16.30 22.82 16.78
N GLU A 241 15.84 23.68 17.69
CA GLU A 241 14.44 23.71 18.17
C GLU A 241 13.41 24.06 17.09
N SER A 242 13.80 24.75 16.01
CA SER A 242 12.87 25.16 14.95
C SER A 242 13.07 24.41 13.63
N ARG A 243 14.23 23.76 13.42
CA ARG A 243 14.61 23.17 12.14
C ARG A 243 14.83 21.66 12.21
N GLN A 244 14.24 20.94 11.28
CA GLN A 244 14.33 19.48 11.20
C GLN A 244 14.52 18.99 9.75
N LEU A 245 15.27 17.91 9.60
CA LEU A 245 15.38 17.13 8.37
C LEU A 245 14.83 15.73 8.61
N GLN A 246 14.01 15.23 7.68
CA GLN A 246 13.49 13.86 7.69
C GLN A 246 13.83 13.15 6.38
N LEU A 247 14.46 11.97 6.49
CA LEU A 247 14.80 11.11 5.37
C LEU A 247 13.93 9.85 5.43
N ILE A 248 13.46 9.41 4.26
CA ILE A 248 12.73 8.16 4.09
C ILE A 248 13.33 7.44 2.89
N THR A 249 13.55 6.14 3.03
CA THR A 249 13.94 5.25 1.95
C THR A 249 13.14 3.96 2.01
N GLN A 250 12.77 3.44 0.84
CA GLN A 250 12.05 2.17 0.72
C GLN A 250 12.59 1.37 -0.47
N TYR A 251 12.78 0.07 -0.26
CA TYR A 251 12.78 -0.93 -1.31
C TYR A 251 11.57 -1.84 -1.10
N TYR A 252 10.65 -1.82 -2.05
CA TYR A 252 9.43 -2.60 -2.01
C TYR A 252 9.38 -3.54 -3.20
N LYS A 253 9.22 -4.83 -2.94
CA LYS A 253 9.05 -5.84 -3.97
C LYS A 253 7.93 -6.77 -3.59
N SER A 254 6.94 -6.91 -4.47
CA SER A 254 5.85 -7.85 -4.30
C SER A 254 5.70 -8.59 -5.61
N GLN A 255 6.00 -9.89 -5.65
CA GLN A 255 6.16 -10.67 -6.88
C GLN A 255 5.50 -12.03 -6.76
N GLY A 256 4.94 -12.55 -7.86
CA GLY A 256 4.48 -13.93 -7.90
C GLY A 256 5.62 -14.93 -7.64
N ASP A 257 5.26 -16.05 -7.01
CA ASP A 257 6.09 -17.24 -6.89
C ASP A 257 6.44 -17.73 -8.30
N ASP A 258 7.71 -18.02 -8.54
CA ASP A 258 8.21 -18.37 -9.85
C ASP A 258 7.89 -19.82 -10.25
N ASP A 259 7.40 -20.65 -9.33
CA ASP A 259 6.98 -22.03 -9.58
C ASP A 259 5.47 -22.15 -9.85
N TYR A 260 4.62 -21.20 -9.43
CA TYR A 260 3.17 -21.31 -9.59
C TYR A 260 2.60 -20.47 -10.73
N GLY A 261 1.77 -21.10 -11.57
CA GLY A 261 1.16 -20.46 -12.73
C GLY A 261 -0.21 -21.01 -13.13
N LEU A 262 -0.90 -20.26 -13.97
CA LEU A 262 -2.16 -20.64 -14.58
C LEU A 262 -1.90 -21.57 -15.78
N ASN A 263 -2.28 -22.84 -15.64
CA ASN A 263 -2.23 -23.82 -16.71
C ASN A 263 -3.51 -23.74 -17.56
N LEU A 264 -3.33 -23.38 -18.83
CA LEU A 264 -4.40 -23.24 -19.83
C LEU A 264 -4.61 -24.53 -20.66
N GLY A 265 -3.96 -25.62 -20.27
CA GLY A 265 -3.97 -26.92 -20.94
C GLY A 265 -3.11 -26.95 -22.21
N LYS A 266 -2.65 -28.15 -22.59
CA LYS A 266 -1.79 -28.35 -23.77
C LYS A 266 -2.47 -27.83 -25.05
N GLY A 267 -1.73 -27.09 -25.86
CA GLY A 267 -2.30 -26.44 -27.03
C GLY A 267 -3.30 -25.34 -26.68
N PHE A 268 -3.22 -24.77 -25.47
CA PHE A 268 -4.20 -23.83 -24.91
C PHE A 268 -5.65 -24.32 -25.03
N SER A 269 -5.90 -25.59 -24.69
CA SER A 269 -7.24 -26.21 -24.76
C SER A 269 -8.30 -25.46 -23.95
N ALA A 270 -7.93 -24.80 -22.85
CA ALA A 270 -8.86 -24.02 -22.04
C ALA A 270 -9.45 -22.82 -22.79
N ILE A 271 -8.65 -22.16 -23.62
CA ILE A 271 -9.11 -21.03 -24.45
C ILE A 271 -10.10 -21.50 -25.53
N ARG A 272 -9.92 -22.74 -26.01
CA ARG A 272 -10.83 -23.38 -26.97
C ARG A 272 -12.07 -23.99 -26.30
N GLY A 273 -12.15 -23.97 -24.96
CA GLY A 273 -13.26 -24.54 -24.19
C GLY A 273 -13.26 -26.07 -24.14
N THR A 274 -12.13 -26.72 -24.43
CA THR A 274 -12.00 -28.19 -24.39
C THR A 274 -11.39 -28.71 -23.09
N SER A 275 -10.92 -27.82 -22.21
CA SER A 275 -10.50 -28.15 -20.85
C SER A 275 -10.79 -26.98 -19.90
N THR A 276 -10.76 -27.21 -18.60
CA THR A 276 -10.84 -26.15 -17.58
C THR A 276 -9.42 -25.67 -17.24
N PRO A 277 -9.15 -24.36 -17.14
CA PRO A 277 -7.86 -23.88 -16.65
C PRO A 277 -7.72 -24.17 -15.16
N PHE A 278 -6.50 -24.33 -14.67
CA PHE A 278 -6.24 -24.59 -13.24
C PHE A 278 -4.88 -24.04 -12.82
N VAL A 279 -4.70 -23.81 -11.52
CA VAL A 279 -3.41 -23.40 -10.97
C VAL A 279 -2.51 -24.61 -10.77
N SER A 280 -1.28 -24.53 -11.25
CA SER A 280 -0.29 -25.60 -11.20
C SER A 280 1.05 -25.06 -10.77
N ASN A 281 1.87 -25.90 -10.15
CA ASN A 281 3.30 -25.65 -10.07
C ASN A 281 3.99 -25.95 -11.43
N GLY A 282 5.29 -25.67 -11.52
CA GLY A 282 6.10 -25.84 -12.73
C GLY A 282 6.10 -24.64 -13.67
N LEU A 283 5.74 -23.44 -13.20
CA LEU A 283 6.00 -22.21 -13.94
C LEU A 283 7.51 -22.05 -14.13
N ASN A 284 7.90 -21.65 -15.33
CA ASN A 284 9.25 -21.30 -15.71
C ASN A 284 9.13 -20.21 -16.78
N SER A 285 9.14 -18.96 -16.33
CA SER A 285 8.89 -17.81 -17.18
C SER A 285 10.01 -16.80 -17.06
N ASP A 286 10.53 -16.33 -18.20
CA ASP A 286 11.58 -15.30 -18.24
C ASP A 286 11.08 -13.93 -17.74
N ARG A 287 9.77 -13.80 -17.50
CA ARG A 287 9.16 -12.67 -16.79
C ARG A 287 8.13 -13.18 -15.79
N ILE A 288 8.39 -12.89 -14.52
CA ILE A 288 7.48 -13.15 -13.40
C ILE A 288 6.71 -11.85 -13.09
N PRO A 289 5.38 -11.92 -12.92
CA PRO A 289 4.58 -10.74 -12.62
C PRO A 289 4.83 -10.24 -11.20
N GLY A 290 4.73 -8.92 -11.02
CA GLY A 290 4.99 -8.28 -9.74
C GLY A 290 5.10 -6.77 -9.85
N THR A 291 5.38 -6.16 -8.72
CA THR A 291 5.68 -4.75 -8.52
C THR A 291 7.03 -4.65 -7.82
N GLU A 292 7.90 -3.78 -8.30
CA GLU A 292 9.17 -3.44 -7.67
C GLU A 292 9.28 -1.92 -7.65
N ARG A 293 9.62 -1.34 -6.50
CA ARG A 293 9.70 0.11 -6.32
C ARG A 293 10.82 0.50 -5.39
N HIS A 294 11.51 1.58 -5.74
CA HIS A 294 12.37 2.30 -4.82
C HIS A 294 11.78 3.67 -4.55
N LEU A 295 11.95 4.15 -3.32
CA LEU A 295 11.53 5.49 -2.92
C LEU A 295 12.63 6.09 -2.05
N ILE A 296 12.95 7.36 -2.31
CA ILE A 296 13.73 8.20 -1.42
C ILE A 296 13.06 9.57 -1.33
N SER A 297 12.92 10.08 -0.11
CA SER A 297 12.32 11.38 0.15
C SER A 297 13.09 12.08 1.27
N LEU A 298 13.45 13.34 1.04
CA LEU A 298 14.07 14.21 2.02
C LEU A 298 13.15 15.41 2.23
N GLN A 299 12.74 15.62 3.48
CA GLN A 299 11.94 16.76 3.89
C GLN A 299 12.75 17.64 4.84
N TYR A 300 12.63 18.95 4.67
CA TYR A 300 13.11 19.98 5.59
C TYR A 300 11.91 20.75 6.13
N SER A 301 11.88 20.97 7.43
CA SER A 301 10.90 21.85 8.08
C SER A 301 11.60 22.90 8.92
N ASP A 302 11.03 24.11 8.94
CA ASP A 302 11.49 25.23 9.75
C ASP A 302 10.27 26.01 10.27
N SER A 303 9.99 25.93 11.57
CA SER A 303 8.81 26.55 12.19
C SER A 303 8.92 28.08 12.33
N ALA A 304 10.12 28.66 12.13
CA ALA A 304 10.39 30.09 12.34
C ALA A 304 10.95 30.81 11.10
N PHE A 305 10.90 30.16 9.93
CA PHE A 305 11.44 30.68 8.67
C PHE A 305 10.81 32.03 8.29
N LEU A 306 11.57 33.11 8.47
CA LEU A 306 11.13 34.49 8.20
C LEU A 306 9.79 34.85 8.88
N GLY A 307 9.56 34.29 10.09
CA GLY A 307 8.31 34.48 10.85
C GLY A 307 7.13 33.65 10.34
N GLN A 308 7.39 32.58 9.60
CA GLN A 308 6.42 31.66 9.03
C GLN A 308 6.91 30.22 9.15
N GLU A 309 6.03 29.25 8.96
CA GLU A 309 6.43 27.84 8.88
C GLU A 309 6.76 27.49 7.42
N LEU A 310 7.92 26.88 7.21
CA LEU A 310 8.37 26.37 5.92
C LEU A 310 8.44 24.85 5.96
N VAL A 311 7.92 24.20 4.91
CA VAL A 311 8.16 22.79 4.62
C VAL A 311 8.63 22.64 3.18
N GLY A 312 9.83 22.10 3.00
CA GLY A 312 10.38 21.71 1.70
C GLY A 312 10.51 20.20 1.61
N GLN A 313 10.17 19.58 0.48
CA GLN A 313 10.37 18.16 0.23
C GLN A 313 10.98 17.97 -1.15
N VAL A 314 11.98 17.11 -1.26
CA VAL A 314 12.49 16.59 -2.52
C VAL A 314 12.40 15.08 -2.49
N TYR A 315 12.03 14.47 -3.61
CA TYR A 315 11.84 13.03 -3.67
C TYR A 315 12.22 12.46 -5.03
N TYR A 316 12.56 11.17 -5.01
CA TYR A 316 12.67 10.32 -6.19
C TYR A 316 12.00 8.98 -5.91
N ARG A 317 11.34 8.43 -6.93
CA ARG A 317 10.84 7.08 -6.94
C ARG A 317 10.96 6.48 -8.34
N ASP A 318 11.18 5.19 -8.39
CA ASP A 318 10.98 4.39 -9.60
C ASP A 318 10.07 3.22 -9.28
N GLU A 319 9.29 2.79 -10.26
CA GLU A 319 8.37 1.67 -10.12
C GLU A 319 8.30 0.84 -11.40
N SER A 320 8.45 -0.47 -11.26
CA SER A 320 8.31 -1.45 -12.33
C SER A 320 7.11 -2.35 -12.07
N LEU A 321 6.12 -2.29 -12.96
CA LEU A 321 4.93 -3.13 -12.94
C LEU A 321 5.03 -4.20 -14.04
N ARG A 322 5.25 -5.45 -13.63
CA ARG A 322 5.30 -6.63 -14.51
C ARG A 322 3.96 -7.35 -14.44
N PHE A 323 3.39 -7.66 -15.60
CA PHE A 323 2.07 -8.29 -15.72
C PHE A 323 2.18 -9.77 -16.08
N TYR A 324 1.17 -10.56 -15.73
CA TYR A 324 1.18 -12.00 -15.96
C TYR A 324 1.22 -12.32 -17.48
N PRO A 325 1.99 -13.33 -17.93
CA PRO A 325 1.96 -13.79 -19.32
C PRO A 325 0.55 -14.17 -19.82
N PHE A 326 0.08 -13.50 -20.86
CA PHE A 326 -1.29 -13.61 -21.35
C PHE A 326 -1.35 -13.96 -22.84
N PRO A 327 -2.31 -14.81 -23.28
CA PRO A 327 -2.48 -15.19 -24.68
C PRO A 327 -3.18 -14.09 -25.50
N THR A 328 -2.65 -13.77 -26.68
CA THR A 328 -3.38 -13.05 -27.72
C THR A 328 -4.21 -14.04 -28.52
N VAL A 329 -5.51 -13.79 -28.63
CA VAL A 329 -6.48 -14.71 -29.24
C VAL A 329 -7.17 -14.05 -30.41
N ASN A 330 -7.26 -14.74 -31.55
CA ASN A 330 -7.98 -14.25 -32.73
C ASN A 330 -9.49 -14.59 -32.66
N ALA A 331 -10.25 -14.15 -33.66
CA ALA A 331 -11.70 -14.40 -33.74
C ALA A 331 -12.09 -15.90 -33.71
N ASN A 332 -11.17 -16.80 -34.11
CA ASN A 332 -11.39 -18.24 -34.14
C ASN A 332 -10.95 -18.95 -32.84
N LYS A 333 -10.72 -18.21 -31.76
CA LYS A 333 -10.20 -18.73 -30.47
C LYS A 333 -8.82 -19.39 -30.58
N GLN A 334 -8.04 -19.04 -31.59
CA GLN A 334 -6.66 -19.51 -31.74
C GLN A 334 -5.71 -18.53 -31.06
N VAL A 335 -4.76 -19.07 -30.29
CA VAL A 335 -3.69 -18.26 -29.71
C VAL A 335 -2.67 -17.93 -30.78
N THR A 336 -2.50 -16.64 -31.05
CA THR A 336 -1.55 -16.13 -32.05
C THR A 336 -0.24 -15.64 -31.43
N ALA A 337 -0.26 -15.31 -30.14
CA ALA A 337 0.93 -14.92 -29.39
C ALA A 337 0.75 -15.22 -27.90
N PHE A 338 1.85 -15.37 -27.18
CA PHE A 338 1.88 -15.41 -25.72
C PHE A 338 2.90 -14.37 -25.25
N SER A 339 2.49 -13.46 -24.38
CA SER A 339 3.34 -12.30 -24.07
C SER A 339 3.00 -11.68 -22.72
N SER A 340 3.94 -10.93 -22.16
CA SER A 340 3.77 -10.20 -20.90
C SER A 340 4.22 -8.75 -21.07
N SER A 341 3.48 -7.81 -20.50
CA SER A 341 3.86 -6.39 -20.47
C SER A 341 4.64 -6.03 -19.21
N GLN A 342 5.47 -5.00 -19.34
CA GLN A 342 6.10 -4.29 -18.24
C GLN A 342 5.92 -2.79 -18.46
N GLN A 343 5.66 -2.08 -17.38
CA GLN A 343 5.52 -0.63 -17.33
C GLN A 343 6.49 -0.11 -16.28
N ASP A 344 7.31 0.86 -16.65
CA ASP A 344 8.33 1.44 -15.79
C ASP A 344 8.08 2.94 -15.70
N THR A 345 7.96 3.46 -14.48
CA THR A 345 7.78 4.89 -14.19
C THR A 345 8.92 5.38 -13.31
N ASP A 346 9.59 6.43 -13.73
CA ASP A 346 10.53 7.21 -12.92
C ASP A 346 9.90 8.56 -12.60
N GLN A 347 9.95 8.99 -11.34
CA GLN A 347 9.47 10.30 -10.95
C GLN A 347 10.39 10.94 -9.92
N TYR A 348 10.76 12.20 -10.15
CA TYR A 348 11.35 13.05 -9.13
C TYR A 348 10.62 14.38 -9.06
N GLY A 349 10.66 15.02 -7.90
CA GLY A 349 10.03 16.31 -7.74
C GLY A 349 10.44 17.02 -6.47
N MET A 350 9.96 18.24 -6.38
CA MET A 350 10.09 19.09 -5.21
C MET A 350 8.75 19.71 -4.85
N LYS A 351 8.54 19.92 -3.56
CA LYS A 351 7.39 20.61 -2.99
C LYS A 351 7.88 21.64 -2.00
N LEU A 352 7.31 22.82 -2.05
CA LEU A 352 7.57 23.90 -1.12
C LEU A 352 6.23 24.40 -0.58
N THR A 353 6.09 24.51 0.72
CA THR A 353 4.88 25.03 1.37
C THR A 353 5.27 26.01 2.47
N LEU A 354 4.58 27.14 2.50
CA LEU A 354 4.71 28.18 3.50
C LEU A 354 3.36 28.43 4.17
N ASN A 355 3.34 28.40 5.50
CA ASN A 355 2.18 28.74 6.31
C ASN A 355 2.48 30.01 7.12
N SER A 356 1.71 31.07 6.85
CA SER A 356 1.88 32.38 7.49
C SER A 356 0.64 32.74 8.32
N LYS A 357 0.84 33.37 9.47
CA LYS A 357 -0.22 34.02 10.26
C LYS A 357 0.01 35.53 10.29
N PRO A 358 -0.34 36.28 9.22
CA PRO A 358 0.03 37.69 9.10
C PRO A 358 -0.69 38.61 10.10
N MET A 359 -1.85 38.20 10.60
CA MET A 359 -2.63 38.89 11.64
C MET A 359 -3.58 37.91 12.33
N ASP A 360 -4.10 38.28 13.48
CA ASP A 360 -5.02 37.44 14.26
C ASP A 360 -6.25 37.01 13.44
N GLY A 361 -6.54 35.71 13.47
CA GLY A 361 -7.64 35.11 12.71
C GLY A 361 -7.36 34.87 11.22
N TRP A 362 -6.18 35.25 10.70
CA TRP A 362 -5.78 35.00 9.33
C TRP A 362 -4.66 33.97 9.26
N GLN A 363 -4.85 32.95 8.43
CA GLN A 363 -3.82 31.98 8.07
C GLN A 363 -3.77 31.88 6.55
N ILE A 364 -2.57 32.01 5.99
CA ILE A 364 -2.33 31.91 4.55
C ILE A 364 -1.37 30.75 4.31
N THR A 365 -1.82 29.78 3.52
CA THR A 365 -0.98 28.68 3.03
C THR A 365 -0.75 28.88 1.55
N TRP A 366 0.50 28.87 1.12
CA TRP A 366 0.88 28.95 -0.28
C TRP A 366 2.12 28.09 -0.54
N GLY A 367 2.34 27.72 -1.79
CA GLY A 367 3.41 26.78 -2.11
C GLY A 367 3.62 26.62 -3.61
N LEU A 368 4.63 25.82 -3.93
CA LEU A 368 5.01 25.47 -5.29
C LEU A 368 5.34 23.99 -5.33
N ASP A 369 4.80 23.31 -6.35
CA ASP A 369 5.15 21.94 -6.69
C ASP A 369 5.82 21.95 -8.06
N ALA A 370 6.88 21.16 -8.21
CA ALA A 370 7.45 20.87 -9.51
C ALA A 370 7.80 19.39 -9.56
N ASP A 371 7.44 18.71 -10.64
CA ASP A 371 7.73 17.29 -10.80
C ASP A 371 8.06 16.95 -12.25
N HIS A 372 8.84 15.88 -12.40
CA HIS A 372 9.13 15.28 -13.68
C HIS A 372 8.84 13.79 -13.59
N GLU A 373 8.04 13.30 -14.54
CA GLU A 373 7.66 11.91 -14.67
C GLU A 373 8.09 11.40 -16.05
N ARG A 374 8.80 10.27 -16.06
CA ARG A 374 9.13 9.51 -17.27
C ARG A 374 8.45 8.17 -17.21
N PHE A 375 7.75 7.82 -18.29
CA PHE A 375 7.10 6.52 -18.43
C PHE A 375 7.63 5.79 -19.65
N THR A 376 7.96 4.51 -19.47
CA THR A 376 8.26 3.61 -20.57
C THR A 376 7.53 2.29 -20.42
N SER A 377 7.34 1.56 -21.51
CA SER A 377 6.71 0.25 -21.44
C SER A 377 7.14 -0.67 -22.57
N ASN A 378 7.14 -1.96 -22.29
CA ASN A 378 7.49 -2.97 -23.26
C ASN A 378 6.58 -4.20 -23.18
N GLN A 379 6.51 -4.93 -24.28
CA GLN A 379 5.86 -6.23 -24.41
C GLN A 379 6.94 -7.27 -24.71
N MET A 380 7.07 -8.27 -23.84
CA MET A 380 7.92 -9.45 -24.05
C MET A 380 7.08 -10.54 -24.69
N PHE A 381 7.50 -11.02 -25.86
CA PHE A 381 6.89 -12.16 -26.53
C PHE A 381 7.66 -13.43 -26.19
N PHE A 382 6.92 -14.50 -25.95
CA PHE A 382 7.46 -15.82 -25.62
C PHE A 382 7.37 -16.76 -26.83
N ASP A 383 8.22 -17.79 -26.84
CA ASP A 383 8.13 -18.91 -27.78
C ASP A 383 6.75 -19.56 -27.65
N LEU A 384 5.90 -19.34 -28.65
CA LEU A 384 4.53 -19.81 -28.63
C LEU A 384 4.44 -21.34 -28.65
N ALA A 385 5.38 -22.04 -29.29
CA ALA A 385 5.35 -23.49 -29.35
C ALA A 385 5.66 -24.10 -27.96
N GLN A 386 6.63 -23.54 -27.25
CA GLN A 386 6.96 -23.96 -25.87
C GLN A 386 5.84 -23.61 -24.87
N ALA A 387 5.31 -22.39 -24.94
CA ALA A 387 4.19 -21.97 -24.10
C ALA A 387 2.95 -22.85 -24.39
N SER A 388 2.64 -23.10 -25.67
CA SER A 388 1.52 -23.97 -26.07
C SER A 388 1.68 -25.40 -25.59
N ALA A 389 2.87 -26.00 -25.72
CA ALA A 389 3.14 -27.37 -25.30
C ALA A 389 3.02 -27.57 -23.78
N SER A 390 3.30 -26.53 -23.00
CA SER A 390 3.23 -26.51 -21.53
C SER A 390 1.92 -25.96 -20.97
N GLY A 391 1.01 -25.45 -21.81
CA GLY A 391 -0.20 -24.77 -21.37
C GLY A 391 0.03 -23.39 -20.75
N GLY A 392 1.13 -22.72 -21.10
CA GLY A 392 1.52 -21.40 -20.63
C GLY A 392 2.43 -21.39 -19.41
N LEU A 393 2.96 -22.56 -19.02
CA LEU A 393 3.86 -22.69 -17.86
C LEU A 393 5.34 -22.52 -18.21
N ASN A 394 5.77 -22.83 -19.45
CA ASN A 394 7.15 -22.61 -19.89
C ASN A 394 7.21 -21.48 -20.92
N ASN A 395 7.70 -20.33 -20.49
CA ASN A 395 7.65 -19.07 -21.23
C ASN A 395 9.06 -18.51 -21.44
N LYS A 396 9.68 -18.88 -22.56
CA LYS A 396 11.00 -18.39 -22.95
C LYS A 396 10.91 -17.21 -23.91
N LYS A 397 11.59 -16.12 -23.57
CA LYS A 397 11.62 -14.88 -24.36
C LYS A 397 12.20 -15.16 -25.73
N ILE A 398 11.52 -14.65 -26.76
CA ILE A 398 12.05 -14.60 -28.13
C ILE A 398 12.47 -13.17 -28.51
N TYR A 399 11.67 -12.16 -28.16
CA TYR A 399 11.98 -10.75 -28.38
C TYR A 399 11.16 -9.85 -27.46
N THR A 400 11.52 -8.57 -27.43
CA THR A 400 10.80 -7.52 -26.71
C THR A 400 10.58 -6.34 -27.66
N THR A 401 9.44 -5.67 -27.56
CA THR A 401 9.10 -4.46 -28.32
C THR A 401 8.38 -3.45 -27.43
N GLY A 402 8.23 -2.19 -27.87
CA GLY A 402 7.45 -1.18 -27.14
C GLY A 402 5.96 -1.55 -27.07
N ARG A 403 5.28 -1.19 -25.97
CA ARG A 403 3.84 -1.52 -25.77
C ARG A 403 2.91 -0.32 -25.83
N TYR A 404 3.22 0.71 -25.07
CA TYR A 404 2.54 2.00 -25.02
C TYR A 404 3.54 3.11 -25.37
N PRO A 405 3.08 4.24 -25.92
CA PRO A 405 3.94 5.40 -26.14
C PRO A 405 4.63 5.82 -24.84
N SER A 406 5.95 5.92 -24.88
CA SER A 406 6.71 6.55 -23.80
C SER A 406 6.41 8.05 -23.75
N TYR A 407 6.50 8.65 -22.57
CA TYR A 407 6.37 10.08 -22.40
C TYR A 407 7.31 10.58 -21.31
N ASP A 408 7.61 11.88 -21.38
CA ASP A 408 8.25 12.65 -20.33
C ASP A 408 7.34 13.87 -20.07
N ILE A 409 6.90 14.05 -18.83
CA ILE A 409 6.04 15.17 -18.40
C ILE A 409 6.78 15.96 -17.33
N THR A 410 6.76 17.30 -17.45
CA THR A 410 7.25 18.21 -16.42
C THR A 410 6.12 19.16 -16.06
N ASN A 411 5.77 19.22 -14.78
CA ASN A 411 4.75 20.12 -14.23
C ASN A 411 5.36 21.19 -13.34
#